data_AF-A0A7C9AVU0-F1
#
_entry.id   AF-A0A7C9AVU0-F1
#
_cell.length_a   1.000
_cell.length_b   1.000
_cell.length_c   1.000
_cell.angle_alpha   90.00
_cell.angle_beta   90.00
_cell.angle_gamma   90.00
#
_symmetry.space_group_name_H-M   'P 1'
#
loop_
_entity.id
_entity.type
_entity.pdbx_description
1 polymer ?
#
loop_
_entity_poly.entity_id
_entity_poly.type
_entity_poly.pdbx_seq_one_letter_code
_entity_poly.pdbx_strand_id
1 'polypeptide(L)'
;VMEDPEAPHHMLLLRNFMAQGLVHNQPLLYASPAKEPKGFLGTLPNPISPKDEKPRDHATQQDKGLRIAWQYKKYFGENQEGHDSRDAKHEYCNDFDLRKPLERQFLGGKNIDCISTIDLTLDTLRERCFSFLVQNARNNTAMSCAGRIAIQSFCAPQCAYFDKMRTRN
;
A
#
# COMPACT_ATOMS: atom_id res chain seq x y z
N VAL A 1 -3.33 -1.70 12.62
CA VAL A 1 -2.90 -3.09 12.90
C VAL A 1 -2.29 -3.07 14.28
N MET A 2 -2.82 -3.85 15.21
CA MET A 2 -2.20 -4.06 16.52
C MET A 2 -1.32 -5.30 16.43
N GLU A 3 -0.15 -5.26 17.04
CA GLU A 3 0.78 -6.37 17.02
C GLU A 3 1.60 -6.40 18.31
N ASP A 4 2.06 -7.59 18.65
CA ASP A 4 3.02 -7.82 19.72
C ASP A 4 4.38 -7.14 19.42
N PRO A 5 5.09 -6.62 20.42
CA PRO A 5 6.42 -6.01 20.24
C PRO A 5 7.51 -6.96 19.70
N GLU A 6 7.37 -8.28 19.84
CA GLU A 6 8.42 -9.25 19.51
C GLU A 6 8.51 -9.58 18.02
N ALA A 7 7.49 -9.26 17.22
CA ALA A 7 7.50 -9.48 15.78
C ALA A 7 6.81 -8.32 15.04
N PRO A 8 7.51 -7.52 14.21
CA PRO A 8 6.93 -6.33 13.58
C PRO A 8 6.33 -6.60 12.18
N HIS A 9 5.47 -7.62 12.00
CA HIS A 9 4.85 -7.92 10.69
C HIS A 9 3.90 -6.80 10.20
N HIS A 10 3.37 -5.96 11.08
CA HIS A 10 2.59 -4.76 10.73
C HIS A 10 3.38 -3.83 9.81
N MET A 11 4.72 -3.84 9.90
CA MET A 11 5.58 -3.06 9.01
C MET A 11 5.59 -3.62 7.59
N LEU A 12 5.44 -4.94 7.42
CA LEU A 12 5.27 -5.55 6.10
C LEU A 12 3.93 -5.14 5.50
N LEU A 13 2.85 -5.22 6.28
CA LEU A 13 1.52 -4.78 5.85
C LEU A 13 1.51 -3.31 5.47
N LEU A 14 2.18 -2.45 6.26
CA LEU A 14 2.31 -1.03 5.99
C LEU A 14 3.04 -0.77 4.66
N ARG A 15 4.16 -1.47 4.41
CA ARG A 15 4.91 -1.35 3.16
C ARG A 15 4.08 -1.78 1.96
N ASN A 16 3.41 -2.93 2.03
CA ASN A 16 2.54 -3.41 0.95
C ASN A 16 1.36 -2.45 0.70
N PHE A 17 0.74 -1.94 1.76
CA PHE A 17 -0.35 -0.97 1.66
C PHE A 17 0.06 0.31 0.94
N MET A 18 1.26 0.82 1.23
CA MET A 18 1.80 2.02 0.57
C MET A 18 2.24 1.73 -0.86
N ALA A 19 3.00 0.65 -1.09
CA ALA A 19 3.48 0.26 -2.41
C ALA A 19 2.31 0.07 -3.40
N GLN A 20 1.24 -0.60 -2.97
CA GLN A 20 0.03 -0.76 -3.79
C GLN A 20 -0.59 0.57 -4.19
N GLY A 21 -0.62 1.55 -3.28
CA GLY A 21 -1.10 2.90 -3.60
C GLY A 21 -0.25 3.57 -4.66
N LEU A 22 1.07 3.52 -4.52
CA LEU A 22 2.00 4.17 -5.44
C LEU A 22 2.01 3.53 -6.83
N VAL A 23 1.93 2.21 -6.92
CA VAL A 23 1.76 1.49 -8.19
C VAL A 23 0.46 1.92 -8.88
N HIS A 24 -0.59 2.24 -8.11
CA HIS A 24 -1.87 2.73 -8.61
C HIS A 24 -1.92 4.25 -8.78
N ASN A 25 -0.78 4.95 -8.64
CA ASN A 25 -0.70 6.40 -8.69
C ASN A 25 -1.67 7.12 -7.72
N GLN A 26 -1.95 6.48 -6.58
CA GLN A 26 -2.81 7.01 -5.53
C GLN A 26 -2.02 7.98 -4.64
N PRO A 27 -2.61 9.11 -4.23
CA PRO A 27 -2.01 9.98 -3.22
C PRO A 27 -1.71 9.23 -1.93
N LEU A 28 -0.57 9.54 -1.31
CA LEU A 28 -0.10 8.91 -0.08
C LEU A 28 0.31 9.98 0.94
N LEU A 29 -0.33 9.97 2.10
CA LEU A 29 0.15 10.63 3.30
C LEU A 29 0.80 9.57 4.20
N TYR A 30 2.09 9.69 4.47
CA TYR A 30 2.84 8.79 5.34
C TYR A 30 3.36 9.53 6.58
N ALA A 31 2.99 9.02 7.75
CA ALA A 31 3.41 9.54 9.05
C ALA A 31 4.27 8.51 9.78
N SER A 32 5.41 8.93 10.33
CA SER A 32 6.29 8.02 11.10
C SER A 32 7.05 8.70 12.23
N PRO A 33 7.49 7.95 13.25
CA PRO A 33 8.34 8.47 14.33
C PRO A 33 9.81 8.66 13.91
N ALA A 34 10.10 8.77 12.60
CA ALA A 34 11.45 9.04 12.11
C ALA A 34 11.66 10.55 11.89
N LYS A 35 12.89 11.04 12.09
CA LYS A 35 13.28 12.43 11.76
C LYS A 35 13.12 12.71 10.27
N GLU A 36 13.45 11.72 9.44
CA GLU A 36 13.34 11.78 7.99
C GLU A 36 12.45 10.64 7.46
N PRO A 37 11.11 10.80 7.48
CA PRO A 37 10.18 9.75 7.06
C PRO A 37 10.38 9.30 5.61
N LYS A 38 10.82 10.21 4.72
CA LYS A 38 11.01 9.93 3.30
C LYS A 38 11.98 8.77 3.03
N GLY A 39 12.96 8.54 3.91
CA GLY A 39 13.90 7.42 3.79
C GLY A 39 13.19 6.06 3.78
N PHE A 40 12.05 5.94 4.48
CA PHE A 40 11.27 4.71 4.53
C PHE A 40 10.69 4.31 3.17
N LEU A 41 10.44 5.26 2.28
CA LEU A 41 9.90 5.00 0.93
C LEU A 41 10.84 4.11 0.10
N GLY A 42 12.15 4.16 0.36
CA GLY A 42 13.13 3.27 -0.28
C GLY A 42 13.03 1.81 0.16
N THR A 43 12.24 1.52 1.21
CA THR A 43 12.01 0.15 1.71
C THR A 43 10.73 -0.49 1.17
N LEU A 44 9.95 0.24 0.37
CA LEU A 44 8.74 -0.28 -0.24
C LEU A 44 9.11 -1.37 -1.24
N PRO A 45 8.37 -2.49 -1.31
CA PRO A 45 8.67 -3.56 -2.25
C PRO A 45 8.15 -3.24 -3.66
N ASN A 46 8.81 -3.79 -4.67
CA ASN A 46 8.39 -3.68 -6.07
C ASN A 46 7.36 -4.77 -6.40
N PRO A 47 6.34 -4.48 -7.25
CA PRO A 47 5.46 -5.52 -7.74
C PRO A 47 6.25 -6.57 -8.55
N ILE A 48 5.83 -7.83 -8.46
CA ILE A 48 6.35 -8.90 -9.30
C ILE A 48 5.89 -8.63 -10.72
N SER A 49 6.82 -8.59 -11.67
CA SER A 49 6.44 -8.43 -13.06
C SER A 49 5.83 -9.73 -13.59
N PRO A 50 4.79 -9.69 -14.44
CA PRO A 50 4.20 -10.90 -15.03
C PRO A 50 5.20 -11.68 -15.90
N LYS A 51 6.34 -11.08 -16.26
CA LYS A 51 7.44 -11.74 -16.98
C LYS A 51 8.42 -12.47 -16.05
N ASP A 52 8.48 -12.08 -14.78
CA ASP A 52 9.31 -12.70 -13.75
C ASP A 52 8.58 -13.84 -13.02
N GLU A 53 7.29 -14.04 -13.30
CA GLU A 53 6.59 -15.28 -12.95
C GLU A 53 7.20 -16.44 -13.74
N LYS A 54 8.28 -17.02 -13.21
CA LYS A 54 8.54 -18.43 -13.49
C LYS A 54 7.26 -19.17 -13.12
N PRO A 55 6.67 -19.96 -14.03
CA PRO A 55 5.51 -20.76 -13.68
C PRO A 55 5.91 -21.57 -12.46
N ARG A 56 5.29 -21.27 -11.31
CA ARG A 56 5.49 -22.10 -10.14
C ARG A 56 4.97 -23.47 -10.54
N ASP A 57 5.90 -24.41 -10.63
CA ASP A 57 5.64 -25.84 -10.85
C ASP A 57 4.84 -26.49 -9.69
N HIS A 58 4.18 -25.68 -8.86
CA HIS A 58 3.17 -26.10 -7.89
C HIS A 58 1.76 -26.21 -8.51
N ALA A 59 1.60 -25.88 -9.79
CA ALA A 59 0.35 -26.08 -10.53
C ALA A 59 -0.09 -27.56 -10.64
N THR A 60 0.71 -28.55 -10.21
CA THR A 60 0.38 -29.96 -10.41
C THR A 60 -0.16 -30.71 -9.19
N GLN A 61 -0.22 -30.09 -7.99
CA GLN A 61 -0.83 -30.74 -6.82
C GLN A 61 -2.07 -30.04 -6.26
N GLN A 62 -2.13 -28.70 -6.25
CA GLN A 62 -3.30 -27.98 -5.72
C GLN A 62 -4.50 -27.98 -6.68
N ASP A 63 -4.24 -28.15 -7.98
CA ASP A 63 -5.26 -28.13 -9.03
C ASP A 63 -6.13 -29.40 -9.06
N LYS A 64 -5.72 -30.46 -8.34
CA LYS A 64 -6.53 -31.68 -8.18
C LYS A 64 -7.76 -31.46 -7.27
N GLY A 65 -7.77 -30.39 -6.47
CA GLY A 65 -8.90 -30.01 -5.60
C GLY A 65 -9.93 -29.08 -6.23
N LEU A 66 -9.63 -28.46 -7.37
CA LEU A 66 -10.46 -27.45 -8.03
C LEU A 66 -11.48 -28.04 -9.03
N ARG A 67 -11.87 -29.30 -8.83
CA ARG A 67 -12.83 -30.03 -9.68
C ARG A 67 -14.18 -29.32 -9.80
N ILE A 68 -14.57 -28.57 -8.77
CA ILE A 68 -15.82 -27.81 -8.72
C ILE A 68 -15.74 -26.55 -9.60
N ALA A 69 -14.62 -25.82 -9.60
CA ALA A 69 -14.49 -24.57 -10.36
C ALA A 69 -14.50 -24.80 -11.89
N TRP A 70 -13.89 -25.89 -12.36
CA TRP A 70 -13.87 -26.25 -13.78
C TRP A 70 -15.24 -26.64 -14.34
N GLN A 71 -16.14 -27.17 -13.52
CA GLN A 71 -17.48 -27.56 -13.97
C GLN A 71 -18.34 -26.37 -14.39
N TYR A 72 -18.10 -25.18 -13.82
CA TYR A 72 -18.85 -23.98 -14.18
C TYR A 72 -18.39 -23.34 -15.50
N LYS A 73 -17.27 -23.81 -16.09
CA LYS A 73 -16.73 -23.31 -17.37
C LYS A 73 -17.76 -23.34 -18.50
N LYS A 74 -18.69 -24.30 -18.49
CA LYS A 74 -19.77 -24.41 -19.50
C LYS A 74 -20.81 -23.29 -19.43
N TYR A 75 -20.91 -22.57 -18.30
CA TYR A 75 -21.87 -21.48 -18.11
C TYR A 75 -21.27 -20.09 -18.40
N PHE A 76 -19.96 -19.99 -18.67
CA PHE A 76 -19.28 -18.71 -18.90
C PHE A 76 -19.26 -18.24 -20.36
N GLY A 77 -19.92 -18.96 -21.28
CA GLY A 77 -20.12 -18.53 -22.67
C GLY A 77 -18.84 -18.59 -23.52
N GLU A 78 -18.89 -19.36 -24.60
CA GLU A 78 -17.88 -19.40 -25.65
C GLU A 78 -17.87 -18.09 -26.47
N ASN A 79 -17.44 -16.97 -25.87
CA ASN A 79 -17.24 -15.69 -26.56
C ASN A 79 -16.15 -14.82 -25.89
N GLN A 80 -15.00 -15.40 -25.56
CA GLN A 80 -13.76 -14.63 -25.38
C GLN A 80 -12.58 -15.36 -26.03
N GLU A 81 -12.72 -15.68 -27.31
CA GLU A 81 -11.57 -15.80 -28.20
C GLU A 81 -11.13 -14.39 -28.60
N GLY A 82 -9.88 -14.03 -28.32
CA GLY A 82 -9.23 -12.86 -28.92
C GLY A 82 -9.57 -11.50 -28.30
N HIS A 83 -9.01 -11.19 -27.13
CA HIS A 83 -8.73 -9.79 -26.78
C HIS A 83 -7.28 -9.63 -26.32
N ASP A 84 -6.35 -9.86 -27.24
CA ASP A 84 -5.08 -9.14 -27.25
C ASP A 84 -5.37 -7.68 -27.61
N SER A 85 -5.75 -6.87 -26.63
CA SER A 85 -5.73 -5.41 -26.78
C SER A 85 -5.62 -4.72 -25.42
N ARG A 86 -4.37 -4.50 -25.01
CA ARG A 86 -3.83 -3.23 -24.49
C ARG A 86 -4.74 -2.33 -23.63
N ASP A 87 -5.58 -2.87 -22.77
CA ASP A 87 -5.95 -2.13 -21.57
C ASP A 87 -4.98 -2.55 -20.49
N ALA A 88 -4.23 -1.56 -20.00
CA ALA A 88 -3.55 -1.63 -18.72
C ALA A 88 -4.61 -1.95 -17.67
N LYS A 89 -4.95 -3.24 -17.52
CA LYS A 89 -5.71 -3.78 -16.39
C LYS A 89 -4.84 -3.45 -15.20
N HIS A 90 -5.16 -2.33 -14.55
CA HIS A 90 -4.60 -2.00 -13.27
C HIS A 90 -5.08 -3.13 -12.36
N GLU A 91 -4.21 -4.11 -12.15
CA GLU A 91 -4.52 -5.25 -11.29
C GLU A 91 -4.94 -4.67 -9.94
N TYR A 92 -6.13 -5.06 -9.47
CA TYR A 92 -6.66 -4.50 -8.23
C TYR A 92 -5.68 -4.68 -7.05
N CYS A 93 -4.94 -5.80 -7.06
CA CYS A 93 -3.89 -6.16 -6.12
C CYS A 93 -2.68 -6.68 -6.88
N ASN A 94 -1.47 -6.21 -6.54
CA ASN A 94 -0.23 -6.76 -7.06
C ASN A 94 0.40 -7.69 -6.01
N ASP A 95 1.10 -8.73 -6.47
CA ASP A 95 2.05 -9.45 -5.64
C ASP A 95 3.37 -8.69 -5.59
N PHE A 96 4.02 -8.67 -4.42
CA PHE A 96 5.22 -7.87 -4.18
C PHE A 96 6.45 -8.73 -3.88
N ASP A 97 7.58 -8.44 -4.52
CA ASP A 97 8.88 -9.04 -4.18
C ASP A 97 9.56 -8.21 -3.09
N LEU A 98 9.56 -8.72 -1.86
CA LEU A 98 10.14 -8.04 -0.70
C LEU A 98 11.66 -7.84 -0.78
N ARG A 99 12.32 -8.49 -1.74
CA ARG A 99 13.78 -8.38 -1.95
C ARG A 99 14.13 -7.26 -2.93
N LYS A 100 13.15 -6.75 -3.69
CA LYS A 100 13.35 -5.71 -4.69
C LYS A 100 12.71 -4.40 -4.18
N PRO A 101 13.48 -3.30 -4.03
CA PRO A 101 12.90 -2.01 -3.68
C PRO A 101 12.04 -1.47 -4.83
N LEU A 102 11.01 -0.71 -4.48
CA LEU A 102 10.08 -0.08 -5.39
C LEU A 102 10.84 0.85 -6.34
N GLU A 103 10.53 0.75 -7.63
CA GLU A 103 11.19 1.55 -8.65
C GLU A 103 10.89 3.05 -8.51
N ARG A 104 11.89 3.87 -8.86
CA ARG A 104 11.82 5.34 -8.73
C ARG A 104 10.67 5.97 -9.52
N GLN A 105 10.21 5.32 -10.59
CA GLN A 105 9.07 5.81 -11.38
C GLN A 105 7.79 5.94 -10.55
N PHE A 106 7.57 5.04 -9.58
CA PHE A 106 6.42 5.08 -8.68
C PHE A 106 6.58 6.11 -7.55
N LEU A 107 7.82 6.51 -7.26
CA LEU A 107 8.14 7.52 -6.23
C LEU A 107 8.16 8.95 -6.79
N GLY A 108 8.21 9.11 -8.11
CA GLY A 108 8.27 10.41 -8.78
C GLY A 108 6.95 11.19 -8.83
N GLY A 109 5.85 10.62 -8.33
CA GLY A 109 4.53 11.26 -8.32
C GLY A 109 4.44 12.46 -7.36
N LYS A 110 3.69 13.50 -7.75
CA LYS A 110 3.48 14.74 -6.95
C LYS A 110 2.62 14.56 -5.68
N ASN A 111 2.25 13.33 -5.33
CA ASN A 111 1.16 13.07 -4.40
C ASN A 111 1.62 12.35 -3.12
N ILE A 112 2.91 12.41 -2.77
CA ILE A 112 3.45 11.81 -1.55
C ILE A 112 3.79 12.89 -0.52
N ASP A 113 3.04 12.92 0.58
CA ASP A 113 3.33 13.74 1.75
C ASP A 113 3.90 12.87 2.88
N CYS A 114 4.99 13.32 3.46
CA CYS A 114 5.75 12.57 4.47
C CYS A 114 5.92 13.44 5.70
N ILE A 115 5.32 13.03 6.82
CA ILE A 115 5.31 13.79 8.07
C ILE A 115 6.01 13.03 9.18
N SER A 116 6.87 13.73 9.91
CA SER A 116 7.44 13.19 11.15
C SER A 116 6.40 13.35 12.25
N THR A 117 6.18 12.29 13.04
CA THR A 117 5.36 12.35 14.25
C THR A 117 6.18 12.71 15.48
N ILE A 118 7.51 12.84 15.36
CA ILE A 118 8.35 13.38 16.43
C ILE A 118 7.88 14.80 16.72
N ASP A 119 7.55 15.07 17.98
CA ASP A 119 7.06 16.36 18.47
C ASP A 119 5.75 16.88 17.87
N LEU A 120 5.07 16.07 17.06
CA LEU A 120 3.78 16.42 16.46
C LEU A 120 2.65 16.22 17.49
N THR A 121 1.69 17.16 17.53
CA THR A 121 0.45 16.98 18.31
C THR A 121 -0.61 16.23 17.48
N LEU A 122 -1.60 15.65 18.15
CA LEU A 122 -2.72 14.99 17.47
C LEU A 122 -3.57 15.98 16.65
N ASP A 123 -3.70 17.22 17.12
CA ASP A 123 -4.42 18.26 16.38
C ASP A 123 -3.72 18.59 15.07
N THR A 124 -2.39 18.75 15.10
CA THR A 124 -1.60 18.97 13.88
C THR A 124 -1.68 17.75 12.94
N LEU A 125 -1.65 16.53 13.47
CA LEU A 125 -1.82 15.32 12.64
C LEU A 125 -3.20 15.30 11.97
N ARG A 126 -4.25 15.62 12.72
CA ARG A 126 -5.63 15.70 12.23
C ARG A 126 -5.76 16.76 11.12
N GLU A 127 -5.18 17.93 11.30
CA GLU A 127 -5.18 19.01 10.30
C GLU A 127 -4.45 18.61 9.02
N ARG A 128 -3.33 17.88 9.13
CA ARG A 128 -2.60 17.33 7.99
C ARG A 128 -3.45 16.31 7.22
N CYS A 129 -4.08 15.37 7.92
CA CYS A 129 -5.01 14.42 7.31
C CYS A 129 -6.17 15.15 6.62
N PHE A 130 -6.75 16.17 7.26
CA PHE A 130 -7.85 16.95 6.67
C PHE A 130 -7.41 17.67 5.39
N SER A 131 -6.25 18.32 5.43
CA SER A 131 -5.69 19.03 4.27
C SER A 131 -5.42 18.07 3.10
N PHE A 132 -4.87 16.89 3.38
CA PHE A 132 -4.69 15.82 2.39
C PHE A 132 -6.02 15.39 1.74
N LEU A 133 -7.07 15.19 2.54
CA LEU A 133 -8.39 14.82 2.02
C LEU A 133 -8.99 15.91 1.12
N VAL A 134 -8.89 17.18 1.53
CA VAL A 134 -9.41 18.32 0.74
C VAL A 134 -8.66 18.49 -0.58
N GLN A 135 -7.32 18.35 -0.57
CA GLN A 135 -6.50 18.42 -1.78
C GLN A 135 -6.86 17.30 -2.76
N ASN A 136 -7.01 16.07 -2.28
CA ASN A 136 -7.41 14.93 -3.11
C ASN A 136 -8.81 15.09 -3.70
N ALA A 137 -9.75 15.70 -2.97
CA ALA A 137 -11.11 15.94 -3.47
C ALA A 137 -11.16 16.96 -4.61
N ARG A 138 -10.28 17.98 -4.59
CA ARG A 138 -10.27 19.09 -5.57
C ARG A 138 -9.60 18.74 -6.89
N ASN A 139 -8.66 17.80 -6.90
CA ASN A 139 -7.89 17.46 -8.09
C ASN A 139 -8.61 16.47 -9.04
N ASN A 140 -9.81 16.00 -8.68
CA ASN A 140 -10.51 14.93 -9.40
C ASN A 140 -11.60 15.46 -10.35
N THR A 141 -11.29 15.58 -11.65
CA THR A 141 -12.28 15.78 -12.73
C THR A 141 -12.68 14.48 -13.45
N ALA A 142 -12.08 13.33 -13.12
CA ALA A 142 -12.49 12.02 -13.63
C ALA A 142 -12.27 10.96 -12.53
N MET A 143 -13.33 10.24 -12.15
CA MET A 143 -13.40 9.09 -11.23
C MET A 143 -12.55 9.15 -9.96
N SER A 144 -13.22 9.28 -8.80
CA SER A 144 -12.65 9.32 -7.43
C SER A 144 -11.37 8.49 -7.25
N CYS A 145 -10.21 9.14 -7.34
CA CYS A 145 -8.93 8.51 -7.03
C CYS A 145 -8.82 8.37 -5.50
N ALA A 146 -8.82 7.14 -4.99
CA ALA A 146 -8.70 6.88 -3.56
C ALA A 146 -7.31 7.31 -3.07
N GLY A 147 -7.25 8.12 -2.01
CA GLY A 147 -6.00 8.46 -1.30
C GLY A 147 -5.72 7.50 -0.15
N ARG A 148 -4.45 7.36 0.23
CA ARG A 148 -4.00 6.51 1.33
C ARG A 148 -3.37 7.33 2.43
N ILE A 149 -3.73 7.02 3.67
CA ILE A 149 -3.10 7.56 4.87
C ILE A 149 -2.46 6.39 5.63
N ALA A 150 -1.15 6.43 5.78
CA ALA A 150 -0.34 5.40 6.40
C ALA A 150 0.36 5.96 7.63
N ILE A 151 0.03 5.48 8.82
CA ILE A 151 0.61 5.95 10.08
C ILE A 151 1.39 4.80 10.71
N GLN A 152 2.71 4.93 10.74
CA GLN A 152 3.59 3.96 11.37
C GLN A 152 3.56 4.09 12.89
N SER A 153 3.43 2.94 13.57
CA SER A 153 3.64 2.81 15.03
C SER A 153 2.91 3.89 15.84
N PHE A 154 1.66 4.16 15.48
CA PHE A 154 0.85 5.19 16.14
C PHE A 154 0.78 4.95 17.65
N CYS A 155 1.04 5.99 18.44
CA CYS A 155 1.10 5.93 19.91
C CYS A 155 2.11 4.95 20.51
N ALA A 156 3.03 4.38 19.72
CA ALA A 156 4.12 3.58 20.28
C ALA A 156 5.06 4.46 21.14
N PRO A 157 5.77 3.90 22.13
CA PRO A 157 6.60 4.69 23.06
C PRO A 157 7.57 5.65 22.36
N GLN A 158 8.14 5.22 21.22
CA GLN A 158 9.03 6.02 20.38
C GLN A 158 8.40 7.29 19.78
N CYS A 159 7.07 7.42 19.81
CA CYS A 159 6.36 8.62 19.37
C CYS A 159 6.38 9.75 20.43
N ALA A 160 6.96 9.53 21.62
CA ALA A 160 7.06 10.50 22.73
C ALA A 160 5.74 11.12 23.20
N TYR A 161 4.60 10.60 22.73
CA TYR A 161 3.28 11.10 23.06
C TYR A 161 2.93 10.85 24.53
N PHE A 162 3.38 9.71 25.08
CA PHE A 162 3.03 9.29 26.43
C PHE A 162 3.72 10.13 27.52
N ASP A 163 4.93 10.63 27.26
CA ASP A 163 5.67 11.44 28.24
C ASP A 163 5.04 12.83 28.43
N LYS A 164 4.48 13.43 27.37
CA LYS A 164 3.81 14.74 27.44
C LYS A 164 2.49 14.70 28.24
N MET A 165 1.84 13.54 28.32
CA MET A 165 0.62 13.34 29.13
C MET A 165 0.93 13.12 30.61
N ARG A 166 2.12 12.57 30.93
CA ARG A 166 2.53 12.27 32.31
C ARG A 166 3.00 13.50 33.09
N THR A 167 3.53 14.51 32.41
CA THR A 167 3.95 15.80 33.01
C THR A 167 2.81 16.80 33.19
N ARG A 168 1.56 16.44 32.85
CA ARG A 168 0.38 17.31 33.01
C ARG A 168 -0.52 16.92 34.21
N ASN A 169 -0.06 16.02 35.08
CA ASN A 169 -0.70 15.73 36.36
C ASN A 169 0.15 16.24 37.52
#